data_AF-A0A7Z8Q9V9-F1
#
_entry.id   AF-A0A7Z8Q9V9-F1
#
_cell.length_a   1.000
_cell.length_b   1.000
_cell.length_c   1.000
_cell.angle_alpha   90.00
_cell.angle_beta   90.00
_cell.angle_gamma   90.00
#
_symmetry.space_group_name_H-M   'P 1'
#
loop_
_entity.id
_entity.type
_entity.pdbx_description
1 polymer ?
#
loop_
_entity_poly.entity_id
_entity_poly.type
_entity_poly.pdbx_seq_one_letter_code
_entity_poly.pdbx_strand_id
1 'polypeptide(L)'
;MNDVNSNNQTGQIHFYQGSEALKTKNSLDAIKQKMAEFSNVKNVSFLLGAGVSSGAILDMKGMHDEISQDINKNTNLEDKTKDLYKKLSGDNLEKVLGVLYAKKHFLEGTIKPDKTEKDSVNELINHIQDQMFFKINIDLLGEKAAETLSLYKKLYQKVALRNKDLSRINIFTTNNDLFNEKALDNLNINYNNGFGGGLERVFNPARFNYTFSKKIDANLEKFEPLENMVYLYKLKFLNYWVALKNNTGVSGFILG
;
A
#
# COMPACT_ATOMS: atom_id res chain seq x y z
N MET A 1 6.71 24.73 -35.25
CA MET A 1 8.05 24.11 -35.14
C MET A 1 8.48 24.12 -33.69
N ASN A 2 8.29 22.98 -33.04
CA ASN A 2 9.19 22.36 -32.07
C ASN A 2 8.43 21.16 -31.52
N ASP A 3 8.51 20.08 -32.31
CA ASP A 3 8.19 18.73 -31.91
C ASP A 3 9.09 18.36 -30.73
N VAL A 4 8.48 18.22 -29.54
CA VAL A 4 9.13 17.54 -28.42
C VAL A 4 8.72 16.08 -28.51
N ASN A 5 9.65 15.30 -29.04
CA ASN A 5 9.69 13.84 -29.10
C ASN A 5 8.88 13.14 -28.01
N SER A 6 7.72 12.61 -28.41
CA SER A 6 6.96 11.60 -27.67
C SER A 6 7.55 10.21 -27.91
N ASN A 7 8.79 9.97 -27.47
CA ASN A 7 9.34 8.63 -27.37
C ASN A 7 9.12 8.10 -25.94
N ASN A 8 7.86 7.83 -25.61
CA ASN A 8 7.53 6.91 -24.52
C ASN A 8 6.95 5.66 -25.17
N GLN A 9 7.63 4.52 -24.99
CA GLN A 9 7.11 3.21 -25.34
C GLN A 9 5.72 3.07 -24.72
N THR A 10 4.69 3.14 -25.55
CA THR A 10 3.30 3.13 -25.13
C THR A 10 2.94 1.73 -24.68
N GLY A 11 2.98 1.51 -23.36
CA GLY A 11 2.29 0.38 -22.75
C GLY A 11 0.85 0.34 -23.25
N GLN A 12 0.39 -0.83 -23.67
CA GLN A 12 -0.95 -1.00 -24.21
C GLN A 12 -1.97 -0.73 -23.09
N ILE A 13 -2.66 0.41 -23.14
CA ILE A 13 -3.65 0.78 -22.12
C ILE A 13 -4.90 -0.05 -22.36
N HIS A 14 -5.25 -0.88 -21.38
CA HIS A 14 -6.48 -1.67 -21.40
C HIS A 14 -7.54 -1.00 -20.52
N PHE A 15 -8.70 -0.68 -21.10
CA PHE A 15 -9.85 -0.14 -20.39
C PHE A 15 -11.04 -1.09 -20.52
N TYR A 16 -11.61 -1.48 -19.38
CA TYR A 16 -12.72 -2.43 -19.32
C TYR A 16 -13.90 -1.80 -18.61
N GLN A 17 -15.11 -2.06 -19.11
CA GLN A 17 -16.36 -1.76 -18.43
C GLN A 17 -17.13 -3.08 -18.27
N GLY A 18 -17.11 -3.64 -17.06
CA GLY A 18 -17.56 -5.01 -16.84
C GLY A 18 -16.67 -6.01 -17.57
N SER A 19 -17.28 -6.92 -18.34
CA SER A 19 -16.57 -7.89 -19.18
C SER A 19 -16.13 -7.32 -20.54
N GLU A 20 -16.54 -6.11 -20.90
CA GLU A 20 -16.27 -5.54 -22.21
C GLU A 20 -14.96 -4.74 -22.23
N ALA A 21 -14.07 -5.12 -23.14
CA ALA A 21 -12.87 -4.34 -23.46
C ALA A 21 -13.25 -3.17 -24.38
N LEU A 22 -13.14 -1.95 -23.88
CA LEU A 22 -13.41 -0.75 -24.66
C LEU A 22 -12.21 -0.47 -25.58
N LYS A 23 -12.27 -1.01 -26.81
CA LYS A 23 -11.29 -0.75 -27.86
C LYS A 23 -11.62 0.58 -28.56
N THR A 24 -10.93 1.65 -28.20
CA THR A 24 -11.02 2.93 -28.92
C THR A 24 -9.70 3.25 -29.63
N LYS A 25 -9.81 3.76 -30.88
CA LYS A 25 -8.66 4.19 -31.70
C LYS A 25 -7.82 5.30 -31.03
N ASN A 26 -8.44 6.07 -30.11
CA ASN A 26 -7.79 6.98 -29.16
C ASN A 26 -8.20 6.59 -27.72
N SER A 27 -7.64 5.49 -27.20
CA SER A 27 -7.97 4.95 -25.88
C SER A 27 -7.83 5.95 -24.74
N LEU A 28 -6.79 6.80 -24.79
CA LEU A 28 -6.48 7.75 -23.73
C LEU A 28 -7.56 8.84 -23.56
N ASP A 29 -8.04 9.43 -24.66
CA ASP A 29 -9.01 10.53 -24.58
C ASP A 29 -10.38 10.04 -24.12
N ALA A 30 -10.79 8.85 -24.57
CA ALA A 30 -11.99 8.19 -24.07
C ALA A 30 -11.91 7.90 -22.56
N ILE A 31 -10.75 7.43 -22.07
CA ILE A 31 -10.52 7.21 -20.64
C ILE A 31 -10.56 8.52 -19.87
N LYS A 32 -9.90 9.58 -20.36
CA LYS A 32 -9.92 10.91 -19.73
C LYS A 32 -11.36 11.45 -19.61
N GLN A 33 -12.14 11.32 -20.67
CA GLN A 33 -13.54 11.73 -20.67
C GLN A 33 -14.34 10.94 -19.63
N LYS A 34 -14.19 9.61 -19.60
CA LYS A 34 -14.87 8.77 -18.60
C LYS A 34 -14.44 9.08 -17.16
N MET A 35 -13.16 9.31 -16.91
CA MET A 35 -12.66 9.72 -15.60
C MET A 35 -13.20 11.09 -15.17
N ALA A 36 -13.35 12.03 -16.10
CA ALA A 36 -13.98 13.32 -15.84
C ALA A 36 -15.47 13.17 -15.50
N GLU A 37 -16.20 12.31 -16.23
CA GLU A 37 -17.60 11.97 -15.91
C GLU A 37 -17.72 11.36 -14.50
N PHE A 38 -16.87 10.37 -14.16
CA PHE A 38 -16.89 9.73 -12.85
C PHE A 38 -16.50 10.69 -11.71
N SER A 39 -15.65 11.68 -11.97
CA SER A 39 -15.27 12.68 -10.98
C SER A 39 -16.47 13.52 -10.50
N ASN A 40 -17.54 13.61 -11.29
CA ASN A 40 -18.77 14.34 -10.94
C ASN A 40 -19.85 13.48 -10.25
N VAL A 41 -19.68 12.15 -10.18
CA VAL A 41 -20.68 11.24 -9.59
C VAL A 41 -20.69 11.40 -8.07
N LYS A 42 -21.87 11.53 -7.43
CA LYS A 42 -21.97 11.84 -5.99
C LYS A 42 -21.01 11.02 -5.09
N ASN A 43 -21.00 9.71 -5.26
CA ASN A 43 -20.18 8.77 -4.50
C ASN A 43 -19.10 8.14 -5.39
N VAL A 44 -17.83 8.37 -5.05
CA VAL A 44 -16.69 7.80 -5.77
C VAL A 44 -15.76 7.13 -4.77
N SER A 45 -15.32 5.92 -5.11
CA SER A 45 -14.31 5.17 -4.36
C SER A 45 -13.26 4.63 -5.32
N PHE A 46 -12.00 4.66 -4.90
CA PHE A 46 -10.89 4.10 -5.65
C PHE A 46 -10.35 2.87 -4.92
N LEU A 47 -9.95 1.84 -5.66
CA LEU A 47 -9.19 0.71 -5.14
C LEU A 47 -7.82 0.69 -5.81
N LEU A 48 -6.78 0.94 -5.02
CA LEU A 48 -5.38 0.95 -5.44
C LEU A 48 -4.74 -0.40 -5.15
N GLY A 49 -4.12 -0.99 -6.18
CA GLY A 49 -3.36 -2.24 -6.07
C GLY A 49 -1.85 -2.00 -6.15
N ALA A 50 -1.07 -3.09 -6.07
CA ALA A 50 0.40 -3.03 -6.05
C ALA A 50 0.98 -2.34 -7.30
N GLY A 51 0.28 -2.40 -8.43
CA GLY A 51 0.67 -1.74 -9.67
C GLY A 51 0.76 -0.21 -9.58
N VAL A 52 0.14 0.44 -8.60
CA VAL A 52 0.24 1.91 -8.44
C VAL A 52 1.62 2.32 -7.89
N SER A 53 2.25 1.44 -7.11
CA SER A 53 3.59 1.66 -6.52
C SER A 53 4.70 0.99 -7.32
N SER A 54 4.40 0.35 -8.45
CA SER A 54 5.34 -0.54 -9.16
C SER A 54 6.56 0.17 -9.76
N GLY A 55 6.52 1.50 -9.88
CA GLY A 55 7.67 2.29 -10.32
C GLY A 55 8.81 2.31 -9.30
N ALA A 56 8.50 2.13 -8.02
CA ALA A 56 9.47 2.20 -6.92
C ALA A 56 9.55 0.92 -6.08
N ILE A 57 8.46 0.16 -5.98
CA ILE A 57 8.39 -1.09 -5.21
C ILE A 57 8.07 -2.24 -6.16
N LEU A 58 8.73 -3.38 -5.96
CA LEU A 58 8.48 -4.56 -6.79
C LEU A 58 7.06 -5.10 -6.58
N ASP A 59 6.51 -5.70 -7.63
CA ASP A 59 5.32 -6.52 -7.47
C ASP A 59 5.63 -7.80 -6.65
N MET A 60 4.59 -8.52 -6.25
CA MET A 60 4.73 -9.73 -5.43
C MET A 60 5.58 -10.83 -6.10
N LYS A 61 5.61 -10.87 -7.44
CA LYS A 61 6.39 -11.87 -8.18
C LYS A 61 7.87 -11.49 -8.19
N GLY A 62 8.19 -10.23 -8.50
CA GLY A 62 9.55 -9.71 -8.43
C GLY A 62 10.12 -9.82 -7.01
N MET A 63 9.30 -9.51 -6.00
CA MET A 63 9.67 -9.69 -4.60
C MET A 63 9.94 -11.16 -4.25
N HIS A 64 9.09 -12.07 -4.72
CA HIS A 64 9.30 -13.52 -4.56
C HIS A 64 10.64 -13.95 -5.16
N ASP A 65 10.94 -13.55 -6.39
CA ASP A 65 12.14 -13.97 -7.11
C ASP A 65 13.40 -13.45 -6.41
N GLU A 66 13.40 -12.21 -5.93
CA GLU A 66 14.53 -11.66 -5.18
C GLU A 66 14.73 -12.33 -3.82
N ILE A 67 13.65 -12.58 -3.05
CA ILE A 67 13.74 -13.27 -1.76
C ILE A 67 14.20 -14.71 -1.95
N SER A 68 13.72 -15.39 -3.00
CA SER A 68 14.18 -16.74 -3.36
C SER A 68 15.67 -16.78 -3.62
N GLN A 69 16.19 -15.79 -4.35
CA GLN A 69 17.62 -15.69 -4.64
C GLN A 69 18.43 -15.38 -3.38
N ASP A 70 17.93 -14.50 -2.52
CA ASP A 70 18.56 -14.16 -1.25
C ASP A 70 18.68 -15.39 -0.34
N ILE A 71 17.58 -16.12 -0.12
CA ILE A 71 17.58 -17.34 0.72
C ILE A 71 18.61 -18.36 0.22
N ASN A 72 18.71 -18.56 -1.09
CA ASN A 72 19.64 -19.52 -1.66
C ASN A 72 21.11 -19.09 -1.55
N LYS A 73 21.40 -17.78 -1.57
CA LYS A 73 22.76 -17.23 -1.53
C LYS A 73 23.24 -16.87 -0.12
N ASN A 74 22.32 -16.64 0.82
CA ASN A 74 22.65 -16.13 2.15
C ASN A 74 23.41 -17.17 2.96
N THR A 75 24.67 -16.88 3.29
CA THR A 75 25.55 -17.77 4.06
C THR A 75 25.19 -17.86 5.54
N ASN A 76 24.39 -16.90 6.05
CA ASN A 76 24.02 -16.84 7.46
C ASN A 76 22.79 -17.71 7.78
N LEU A 77 22.01 -18.11 6.77
CA LEU A 77 20.89 -19.03 6.94
C LEU A 77 21.38 -20.48 7.03
N GLU A 78 20.86 -21.22 8.00
CA GLU A 78 21.15 -22.64 8.17
C GLU A 78 20.76 -23.46 6.92
N ASP A 79 21.54 -24.49 6.59
CA ASP A 79 21.27 -25.35 5.43
C ASP A 79 19.90 -26.04 5.51
N LYS A 80 19.47 -26.40 6.74
CA LYS A 80 18.12 -26.95 6.98
C LYS A 80 17.01 -25.97 6.63
N THR A 81 17.22 -24.69 6.88
CA THR A 81 16.28 -23.61 6.55
C THR A 81 16.17 -23.42 5.04
N LYS A 82 17.30 -23.48 4.33
CA LYS A 82 17.32 -23.47 2.86
C LYS A 82 16.63 -24.69 2.26
N ASP A 83 16.87 -25.87 2.82
CA ASP A 83 16.24 -27.11 2.36
C ASP A 83 14.74 -27.15 2.66
N LEU A 84 14.30 -26.58 3.79
CA LEU A 84 12.89 -26.37 4.08
C LEU A 84 12.24 -25.48 3.02
N TYR A 85 12.88 -24.36 2.67
CA TYR A 85 12.39 -23.47 1.63
C TYR A 85 12.27 -24.17 0.27
N LYS A 86 13.30 -24.93 -0.15
CA LYS A 86 13.27 -25.72 -1.39
C LYS A 86 12.12 -26.72 -1.41
N LYS A 87 11.79 -27.35 -0.27
CA LYS A 87 10.66 -28.30 -0.20
C LYS A 87 9.30 -27.61 -0.36
N LEU A 88 9.20 -26.32 -0.02
CA LEU A 88 7.95 -25.56 -0.08
C LEU A 88 7.64 -25.04 -1.49
N SER A 89 8.63 -24.99 -2.40
CA SER A 89 8.55 -24.74 -3.85
C SER A 89 7.20 -24.16 -4.33
N GLY A 90 6.89 -22.95 -3.89
CA GLY A 90 5.72 -22.20 -4.30
C GLY A 90 6.15 -21.00 -5.14
N ASP A 91 5.31 -20.60 -6.09
CA ASP A 91 5.51 -19.41 -6.93
C ASP A 91 5.05 -18.11 -6.26
N ASN A 92 4.55 -18.20 -5.03
CA ASN A 92 3.86 -17.12 -4.35
C ASN A 92 4.23 -17.10 -2.86
N LEU A 93 4.84 -15.98 -2.43
CA LEU A 93 5.23 -15.73 -1.04
C LEU A 93 4.07 -15.89 -0.05
N GLU A 94 2.85 -15.52 -0.42
CA GLU A 94 1.68 -15.65 0.46
C GLU A 94 1.33 -17.11 0.74
N LYS A 95 1.44 -17.98 -0.29
CA LYS A 95 1.24 -19.42 -0.11
C LYS A 95 2.35 -20.01 0.75
N VAL A 96 3.61 -19.63 0.47
CA VAL A 96 4.78 -20.09 1.24
C VAL A 96 4.63 -19.71 2.71
N LEU A 97 4.33 -18.44 3.00
CA LEU A 97 4.08 -17.97 4.37
C LEU A 97 2.87 -18.67 5.00
N GLY A 98 1.78 -18.87 4.26
CA GLY A 98 0.60 -19.59 4.75
C GLY A 98 0.94 -21.02 5.22
N VAL A 99 1.73 -21.75 4.43
CA VAL A 99 2.20 -23.10 4.81
C VAL A 99 3.16 -23.04 6.00
N LEU A 100 4.08 -22.07 6.03
CA LEU A 100 5.00 -21.88 7.15
C LEU A 100 4.28 -21.58 8.45
N TYR A 101 3.26 -20.71 8.43
CA TYR A 101 2.44 -20.42 9.61
C TYR A 101 1.62 -21.64 10.06
N ALA A 102 1.02 -22.37 9.13
CA ALA A 102 0.33 -23.62 9.46
C ALA A 102 1.28 -24.61 10.15
N LYS A 103 2.51 -24.74 9.63
CA LYS A 103 3.56 -25.58 10.21
C LYS A 103 4.03 -25.08 11.57
N LYS A 104 4.23 -23.76 11.73
CA LYS A 104 4.58 -23.14 13.02
C LYS A 104 3.55 -23.46 14.09
N HIS A 105 2.26 -23.24 13.79
CA HIS A 105 1.18 -23.52 14.73
C HIS A 105 1.05 -25.01 15.06
N PHE A 106 1.27 -25.90 14.08
CA PHE A 106 1.32 -27.33 14.31
C PHE A 106 2.44 -27.72 15.31
N LEU A 107 3.64 -27.17 15.13
CA LEU A 107 4.77 -27.42 16.03
C LEU A 107 4.55 -26.82 17.42
N GLU A 108 3.92 -25.65 17.52
CA GLU A 108 3.56 -25.02 18.81
C GLU A 108 2.50 -25.83 19.58
N GLY A 109 1.58 -26.49 18.88
CA GLY A 109 0.55 -27.35 19.49
C GLY A 109 1.03 -28.76 19.86
N THR A 110 2.27 -29.13 19.53
CA THR A 110 2.81 -30.46 19.79
C THR A 110 3.48 -30.55 21.16
N ILE A 111 3.27 -31.65 21.91
CA ILE A 111 3.76 -31.82 23.29
C ILE A 111 5.30 -31.90 23.37
N LYS A 112 5.94 -32.48 22.35
CA LYS A 112 7.41 -32.55 22.20
C LYS A 112 7.79 -32.26 20.74
N PRO A 113 7.81 -30.99 20.32
CA PRO A 113 8.19 -30.65 18.96
C PRO A 113 9.67 -30.88 18.73
N ASP A 114 10.05 -31.21 17.49
CA ASP A 114 11.45 -31.12 17.08
C ASP A 114 11.88 -29.65 17.17
N LYS A 115 12.76 -29.37 18.14
CA LYS A 115 13.25 -28.02 18.40
C LYS A 115 13.98 -27.46 17.17
N THR A 116 14.76 -28.29 16.49
CA THR A 116 15.50 -27.84 15.30
C THR A 116 14.56 -27.51 14.16
N GLU A 117 13.51 -28.31 13.94
CA GLU A 117 12.50 -27.99 12.92
C GLU A 117 11.74 -26.71 13.25
N LYS A 118 11.39 -26.50 14.52
CA LYS A 118 10.75 -25.27 14.99
C LYS A 118 11.64 -24.04 14.79
N ASP A 119 12.93 -24.16 15.09
CA ASP A 119 13.89 -23.07 14.93
C ASP A 119 14.06 -22.72 13.44
N SER A 120 14.22 -23.70 12.55
CA SER A 120 14.30 -23.44 11.10
C SER A 120 13.01 -22.83 10.52
N VAL A 121 11.82 -23.23 10.99
CA VAL A 121 10.55 -22.62 10.56
C VAL A 121 10.48 -21.15 11.00
N ASN A 122 10.84 -20.84 12.24
CA ASN A 122 10.82 -19.46 12.72
C ASN A 122 11.88 -18.59 12.04
N GLU A 123 13.09 -19.12 11.84
CA GLU A 123 14.16 -18.43 11.11
C GLU A 123 13.70 -18.07 9.69
N LEU A 124 13.10 -19.02 8.96
CA LEU A 124 12.60 -18.78 7.61
C LEU A 124 11.47 -17.75 7.56
N ILE A 125 10.52 -17.82 8.50
CA ILE A 125 9.42 -16.86 8.60
C ILE A 125 9.98 -15.46 8.83
N ASN A 126 10.83 -15.29 9.85
CA ASN A 126 11.42 -14.00 10.19
C ASN A 126 12.24 -13.44 9.02
N HIS A 127 13.06 -14.28 8.40
CA HIS A 127 13.87 -13.85 7.25
C HIS A 127 13.02 -13.36 6.09
N ILE A 128 11.96 -14.09 5.71
CA ILE A 128 11.05 -13.65 4.64
C ILE A 128 10.37 -12.33 5.02
N GLN A 129 9.91 -12.20 6.27
CA GLN A 129 9.26 -10.99 6.77
C GLN A 129 10.18 -9.77 6.71
N ASP A 130 11.37 -9.90 7.27
CA ASP A 130 12.38 -8.84 7.28
C ASP A 130 12.70 -8.39 5.86
N GLN A 131 12.91 -9.35 4.94
CA GLN A 131 13.15 -9.02 3.53
C GLN A 131 11.96 -8.32 2.86
N MET A 132 10.73 -8.76 3.12
CA MET A 132 9.53 -8.09 2.61
C MET A 132 9.42 -6.66 3.17
N PHE A 133 9.68 -6.48 4.46
CA PHE A 133 9.69 -5.19 5.11
C PHE A 133 10.67 -4.22 4.48
N PHE A 134 11.95 -4.62 4.38
CA PHE A 134 12.99 -3.77 3.80
C PHE A 134 12.70 -3.41 2.34
N LYS A 135 12.11 -4.33 1.57
CA LYS A 135 11.76 -4.08 0.16
C LYS A 135 10.54 -3.18 -0.02
N ILE A 136 9.60 -3.16 0.93
CA ILE A 136 8.44 -2.26 0.89
C ILE A 136 8.78 -0.89 1.48
N ASN A 137 9.56 -0.88 2.57
CA ASN A 137 10.00 0.33 3.23
C ASN A 137 11.25 0.92 2.57
N ILE A 138 11.04 1.44 1.36
CA ILE A 138 12.08 2.15 0.63
C ILE A 138 12.23 3.59 1.11
N ASP A 139 13.42 4.15 0.92
CA ASP A 139 13.61 5.59 1.07
C ASP A 139 12.82 6.35 -0.01
N LEU A 140 11.86 7.16 0.44
CA LEU A 140 10.99 7.95 -0.42
C LEU A 140 11.71 9.15 -1.08
N LEU A 141 12.99 9.39 -0.76
CA LEU A 141 13.82 10.41 -1.38
C LEU A 141 14.53 9.95 -2.66
N GLY A 142 14.58 8.63 -2.93
CA GLY A 142 15.19 8.10 -4.15
C GLY A 142 14.46 8.54 -5.42
N GLU A 143 15.18 8.57 -6.56
CA GLU A 143 14.66 9.08 -7.84
C GLU A 143 13.35 8.38 -8.28
N LYS A 144 13.35 7.05 -8.33
CA LYS A 144 12.15 6.25 -8.66
C LYS A 144 10.98 6.46 -7.69
N ALA A 145 11.30 6.64 -6.41
CA ALA A 145 10.31 6.91 -5.37
C ALA A 145 9.72 8.31 -5.55
N ALA A 146 10.53 9.31 -5.88
CA ALA A 146 10.08 10.67 -6.17
C ALA A 146 9.15 10.73 -7.39
N GLU A 147 9.47 9.99 -8.46
CA GLU A 147 8.60 9.85 -9.63
C GLU A 147 7.25 9.22 -9.28
N THR A 148 7.28 8.11 -8.55
CA THR A 148 6.06 7.42 -8.08
C THR A 148 5.24 8.34 -7.18
N LEU A 149 5.87 9.00 -6.22
CA LEU A 149 5.24 9.98 -5.32
C LEU A 149 4.63 11.16 -6.09
N SER A 150 5.26 11.61 -7.18
CA SER A 150 4.72 12.64 -8.07
C SER A 150 3.42 12.20 -8.73
N LEU A 151 3.30 10.93 -9.12
CA LEU A 151 2.04 10.36 -9.65
C LEU A 151 0.94 10.34 -8.58
N TYR A 152 1.25 9.89 -7.36
CA TYR A 152 0.31 9.95 -6.24
C TYR A 152 -0.16 11.38 -5.96
N LYS A 153 0.77 12.35 -5.97
CA LYS A 153 0.43 13.77 -5.79
C LYS A 153 -0.52 14.27 -6.87
N LYS A 154 -0.24 13.96 -8.14
CA LYS A 154 -1.12 14.35 -9.27
C LYS A 154 -2.51 13.75 -9.14
N LEU A 155 -2.61 12.48 -8.72
CA LEU A 155 -3.88 11.82 -8.44
C LEU A 155 -4.65 12.57 -7.35
N TYR A 156 -4.04 12.78 -6.18
CA TYR A 156 -4.70 13.43 -5.06
C TYR A 156 -5.05 14.89 -5.31
N GLN A 157 -4.24 15.64 -6.07
CA GLN A 157 -4.60 16.99 -6.49
C GLN A 157 -5.88 17.01 -7.34
N LYS A 158 -6.09 16.02 -8.22
CA LYS A 158 -7.31 15.94 -9.03
C LYS A 158 -8.50 15.43 -8.23
N VAL A 159 -8.27 14.45 -7.37
CA VAL A 159 -9.30 13.75 -6.61
C VAL A 159 -9.79 14.61 -5.44
N ALA A 160 -8.92 15.30 -4.71
CA ALA A 160 -9.32 16.08 -3.53
C ALA A 160 -10.05 17.40 -3.85
N LEU A 161 -9.95 17.93 -5.08
CA LEU A 161 -10.61 19.18 -5.50
C LEU A 161 -12.10 19.03 -5.87
N ARG A 162 -12.81 18.09 -5.24
CA ARG A 162 -14.25 17.90 -5.48
C ARG A 162 -15.07 18.94 -4.74
N ASN A 163 -16.23 19.28 -5.31
CA ASN A 163 -17.19 20.18 -4.67
C ASN A 163 -17.52 19.68 -3.26
N LYS A 164 -17.55 20.61 -2.29
CA LYS A 164 -17.84 20.34 -0.88
C LYS A 164 -19.16 19.61 -0.65
N ASP A 165 -20.15 19.80 -1.52
CA ASP A 165 -21.48 19.19 -1.46
C ASP A 165 -21.49 17.71 -1.90
N LEU A 166 -20.42 17.24 -2.54
CA LEU A 166 -20.24 15.85 -2.93
C LEU A 166 -19.65 15.04 -1.77
N SER A 167 -19.85 13.73 -1.80
CA SER A 167 -19.25 12.86 -0.78
C SER A 167 -17.73 12.97 -0.85
N ARG A 168 -17.09 12.89 0.32
CA ARG A 168 -15.64 12.69 0.39
C ARG A 168 -15.28 11.35 -0.26
N ILE A 169 -14.04 11.29 -0.72
CA ILE A 169 -13.58 10.14 -1.50
C ILE A 169 -13.02 9.09 -0.56
N ASN A 170 -13.39 7.85 -0.86
CA ASN A 170 -12.80 6.68 -0.21
C ASN A 170 -11.69 6.13 -1.10
N ILE A 171 -10.49 6.05 -0.57
CA ILE A 171 -9.35 5.38 -1.18
C ILE A 171 -9.15 4.08 -0.42
N PHE A 172 -9.46 2.97 -1.08
CA PHE A 172 -9.08 1.65 -0.63
C PHE A 172 -7.73 1.29 -1.25
N THR A 173 -6.85 0.67 -0.49
CA THR A 173 -5.58 0.18 -1.01
C THR A 173 -5.25 -1.17 -0.41
N THR A 174 -4.70 -2.06 -1.24
CA THR A 174 -4.08 -3.31 -0.78
C THR A 174 -2.59 -3.15 -0.49
N ASN A 175 -2.03 -1.97 -0.77
CA ASN A 175 -0.61 -1.69 -0.61
C ASN A 175 -0.30 -1.28 0.82
N ASN A 176 0.84 -1.74 1.30
CA ASN A 176 1.29 -1.46 2.65
C ASN A 176 2.32 -0.32 2.73
N ASP A 177 2.80 0.16 1.58
CA ASP A 177 3.70 1.31 1.47
C ASP A 177 3.09 2.63 2.00
N LEU A 178 3.93 3.65 2.15
CA LEU A 178 3.55 4.97 2.67
C LEU A 178 3.32 6.03 1.58
N PHE A 179 3.18 5.65 0.31
CA PHE A 179 3.02 6.65 -0.77
C PHE A 179 1.73 7.46 -0.63
N ASN A 180 0.64 6.82 -0.19
CA ASN A 180 -0.64 7.51 0.02
C ASN A 180 -0.52 8.60 1.08
N GLU A 181 -0.06 8.22 2.29
CA GLU A 181 0.12 9.13 3.42
C GLU A 181 1.10 10.24 3.08
N LYS A 182 2.26 9.90 2.51
CA LYS A 182 3.29 10.89 2.15
C LYS A 182 2.80 11.87 1.10
N ALA A 183 2.00 11.42 0.13
CA ALA A 183 1.43 12.32 -0.86
C ALA A 183 0.40 13.27 -0.24
N LEU A 184 -0.47 12.76 0.63
CA LEU A 184 -1.48 13.54 1.34
C LEU A 184 -0.86 14.59 2.27
N ASP A 185 0.14 14.19 3.07
CA ASP A 185 0.90 15.09 3.94
C ASP A 185 1.58 16.21 3.14
N ASN A 186 2.26 15.86 2.05
CA ASN A 186 2.95 16.84 1.19
C ASN A 186 1.99 17.84 0.52
N LEU A 187 0.75 17.43 0.27
CA LEU A 187 -0.28 18.28 -0.33
C LEU A 187 -1.12 19.01 0.71
N ASN A 188 -0.86 18.81 2.01
CA ASN A 188 -1.66 19.32 3.11
C ASN A 188 -3.15 18.94 2.96
N ILE A 189 -3.41 17.71 2.50
CA ILE A 189 -4.77 17.14 2.39
C ILE A 189 -5.03 16.34 3.66
N ASN A 190 -6.12 16.64 4.34
CA ASN A 190 -6.50 15.90 5.54
C ASN A 190 -6.94 14.49 5.15
N TYR A 191 -6.62 13.51 5.97
CA TYR A 191 -7.12 12.16 5.75
C TYR A 191 -7.47 11.46 7.04
N ASN A 192 -8.44 10.56 6.94
CA ASN A 192 -8.82 9.67 8.02
C ASN A 192 -8.51 8.24 7.59
N ASN A 193 -7.53 7.64 8.25
CA ASN A 193 -7.10 6.26 8.05
C ASN A 193 -7.50 5.33 9.21
N GLY A 194 -8.40 5.77 10.08
CA GLY A 194 -8.84 5.02 11.25
C GLY A 194 -7.86 5.07 12.43
N PHE A 195 -6.67 5.68 12.28
CA PHE A 195 -5.77 5.93 13.40
C PHE A 195 -6.02 7.30 14.02
N GLY A 196 -5.72 7.44 15.30
CA GLY A 196 -5.52 8.75 15.91
C GLY A 196 -4.75 8.68 17.21
N GLY A 197 -4.63 9.82 17.89
CA GLY A 197 -3.61 10.02 18.90
C GLY A 197 -2.33 10.59 18.28
N GLY A 198 -1.62 11.44 19.03
CA GLY A 198 -0.42 12.13 18.56
C GLY A 198 0.86 11.34 18.81
N LEU A 199 1.14 11.05 20.09
CA LEU A 199 2.32 10.31 20.53
C LEU A 199 2.17 8.80 20.29
N GLU A 200 1.05 8.25 20.74
CA GLU A 200 0.66 6.87 20.48
C GLU A 200 -0.51 6.88 19.51
N ARG A 201 -0.37 6.12 18.43
CA ARG A 201 -1.42 5.98 17.45
C ARG A 201 -2.18 4.69 17.68
N VAL A 202 -3.49 4.83 17.90
CA VAL A 202 -4.40 3.71 18.13
C VAL A 202 -5.37 3.63 16.97
N PHE A 203 -5.46 2.44 16.38
CA PHE A 203 -6.46 2.14 15.35
C PHE A 203 -7.83 1.97 15.99
N ASN A 204 -8.83 2.67 15.47
CA ASN A 204 -10.23 2.53 15.87
C ASN A 204 -11.13 2.63 14.64
N PRO A 205 -11.78 1.54 14.20
CA PRO A 205 -12.70 1.54 13.06
C PRO A 205 -13.84 2.55 13.15
N ALA A 206 -14.32 2.87 14.37
CA ALA A 206 -15.36 3.86 14.56
C ALA A 206 -14.93 5.25 14.08
N ARG A 207 -13.63 5.50 13.93
CA ARG A 207 -13.12 6.77 13.41
C ARG A 207 -13.54 7.04 11.98
N PHE A 208 -13.77 6.03 11.15
CA PHE A 208 -14.24 6.23 9.78
C PHE A 208 -15.65 6.87 9.73
N ASN A 209 -16.41 6.82 10.82
CA ASN A 209 -17.71 7.51 10.93
C ASN A 209 -17.57 9.00 11.29
N TYR A 210 -16.36 9.49 11.57
CA TYR A 210 -16.10 10.90 11.84
C TYR A 210 -15.58 11.62 10.59
N THR A 211 -15.97 12.89 10.45
CA THR A 211 -15.43 13.82 9.45
C THR A 211 -14.79 15.01 10.17
N PHE A 212 -13.73 15.55 9.59
CA PHE A 212 -13.19 16.82 10.06
C PHE A 212 -14.09 17.96 9.57
N SER A 213 -14.43 18.88 10.48
CA SER A 213 -15.26 20.03 10.19
C SER A 213 -14.64 21.30 10.76
N LYS A 214 -14.72 22.39 10.00
CA LYS A 214 -14.36 23.75 10.43
C LYS A 214 -15.58 24.40 11.08
N LYS A 215 -15.37 25.05 12.23
CA LYS A 215 -16.39 25.91 12.84
C LYS A 215 -16.47 27.23 12.06
N ILE A 216 -17.66 27.59 11.56
CA ILE A 216 -17.87 28.81 10.77
C ILE A 216 -18.20 29.98 11.70
N ASP A 217 -19.06 29.72 12.68
CA ASP A 217 -19.50 30.71 13.66
C ASP A 217 -19.44 30.07 15.05
N ALA A 218 -18.74 30.74 15.96
CA ALA A 218 -18.55 30.26 17.32
C ALA A 218 -19.86 30.25 18.14
N ASN A 219 -20.74 31.22 17.88
CA ASN A 219 -21.96 31.49 18.65
C ASN A 219 -23.14 30.65 18.17
N LEU A 220 -23.17 30.31 16.88
CA LEU A 220 -24.28 29.56 16.26
C LEU A 220 -24.03 28.04 16.18
N GLU A 221 -22.93 27.54 16.75
CA GLU A 221 -22.51 26.13 16.67
C GLU A 221 -22.57 25.54 15.24
N LYS A 222 -22.29 26.38 14.24
CA LYS A 222 -22.37 25.98 12.84
C LYS A 222 -21.02 25.44 12.36
N PHE A 223 -21.04 24.20 11.85
CA PHE A 223 -19.86 23.51 11.34
C PHE A 223 -20.02 23.19 9.86
N GLU A 224 -18.92 23.32 9.12
CA GLU A 224 -18.81 22.92 7.71
C GLU A 224 -17.73 21.85 7.57
N PRO A 225 -17.99 20.74 6.89
CA PRO A 225 -16.97 19.73 6.63
C PRO A 225 -15.77 20.31 5.87
N LEU A 226 -14.55 19.90 6.21
CA LEU A 226 -13.36 20.30 5.45
C LEU A 226 -13.46 19.81 4.00
N GLU A 227 -13.09 20.67 3.06
CA GLU A 227 -13.16 20.38 1.61
C GLU A 227 -12.05 19.40 1.18
N ASN A 228 -10.82 19.66 1.62
CA ASN A 228 -9.64 18.83 1.31
C ASN A 228 -9.50 17.68 2.30
N MET A 229 -10.41 16.70 2.23
CA MET A 229 -10.37 15.49 3.07
C MET A 229 -10.62 14.21 2.27
N VAL A 230 -9.86 13.15 2.57
CA VAL A 230 -10.08 11.80 2.03
C VAL A 230 -10.18 10.75 3.14
N TYR A 231 -10.91 9.66 2.89
CA TYR A 231 -10.86 8.47 3.73
C TYR A 231 -9.89 7.46 3.11
N LEU A 232 -8.89 7.01 3.86
CA LEU A 232 -7.88 6.06 3.40
C LEU A 232 -8.02 4.73 4.14
N TYR A 233 -8.44 3.69 3.42
CA TYR A 233 -8.65 2.34 3.92
C TYR A 233 -7.53 1.42 3.42
N LYS A 234 -6.62 1.02 4.32
CA LYS A 234 -5.64 -0.03 4.04
C LYS A 234 -6.27 -1.39 4.35
N LEU A 235 -6.55 -2.17 3.30
CA LEU A 235 -7.29 -3.44 3.38
C LEU A 235 -6.41 -4.63 3.77
N LYS A 236 -5.16 -4.66 3.29
CA LYS A 236 -4.26 -5.79 3.50
C LYS A 236 -3.46 -5.59 4.78
N PHE A 237 -4.05 -5.94 5.90
CA PHE A 237 -3.39 -5.90 7.20
C PHE A 237 -2.49 -7.14 7.35
N LEU A 238 -1.33 -7.17 6.67
CA LEU A 238 -0.28 -8.08 7.11
C LEU A 238 0.12 -7.63 8.53
N ASN A 239 0.03 -8.53 9.52
CA ASN A 239 0.19 -8.26 10.94
C ASN A 239 1.66 -7.90 11.34
N TYR A 240 2.26 -6.91 10.69
CA TYR A 240 3.61 -6.42 11.02
C TYR A 240 3.52 -4.96 11.43
N TRP A 241 3.05 -4.75 12.66
CA TRP A 241 3.03 -3.45 13.30
C TRP A 241 3.96 -3.51 14.52
N VAL A 242 5.20 -3.07 14.34
CA VAL A 242 6.10 -2.78 15.45
C VAL A 242 6.20 -1.27 15.58
N ALA A 243 5.82 -0.74 16.74
CA ALA A 243 6.01 0.67 17.05
C ALA A 243 7.52 0.97 17.15
N LEU A 244 8.07 1.70 16.18
CA LEU A 244 9.42 2.24 16.29
C LEU A 244 9.43 3.34 17.35
N LYS A 245 10.09 3.09 18.49
CA LYS A 245 10.59 4.15 19.36
C LYS A 245 11.82 4.79 18.70
N ASN A 246 11.62 5.74 17.78
CA ASN A 246 12.74 6.56 17.28
C ASN A 246 12.45 8.06 17.43
N ASN A 247 13.46 8.75 17.96
CA ASN A 247 13.41 10.06 18.60
C ASN A 247 13.50 11.25 17.61
N THR A 248 13.00 11.11 16.38
CA THR A 248 13.22 12.09 15.29
C THR A 248 11.95 12.70 14.70
N GLY A 249 10.82 12.66 15.42
CA GLY A 249 9.64 13.49 15.12
C GLY A 249 8.89 13.18 13.82
N VAL A 250 9.36 12.20 13.03
CA VAL A 250 8.63 11.64 11.89
C VAL A 250 8.17 10.25 12.29
N SER A 251 6.94 10.12 12.78
CA SER A 251 6.28 8.82 12.98
C SER A 251 5.87 8.25 11.62
N GLY A 252 6.86 7.81 10.84
CA GLY A 252 6.63 6.93 9.71
C GLY A 252 6.22 5.56 10.25
N PHE A 253 5.04 5.08 9.84
CA PHE A 253 4.60 3.73 10.13
C PHE A 253 5.31 2.77 9.21
N ILE A 254 6.23 2.01 9.75
CA ILE A 254 6.99 1.07 8.96
C ILE A 254 6.62 -0.36 9.37
N LEU A 255 6.36 -1.14 8.34
CA LEU A 255 5.93 -2.54 8.24
C LEU A 255 6.75 -3.65 8.95
N GLY A 256 7.41 -3.46 10.10
CA GLY A 256 8.17 -4.51 10.80
C GLY A 256 9.21 -5.31 9.99
#